data_AF-A0A956ATJ0-F1
#
_entry.id   AF-A0A956ATJ0-F1
#
_cell.length_a   1.000
_cell.length_b   1.000
_cell.length_c   1.000
_cell.angle_alpha   90.00
_cell.angle_beta   90.00
_cell.angle_gamma   90.00
#
_symmetry.space_group_name_H-M   'P 1'
#
loop_
_entity.id
_entity.type
_entity.pdbx_description
1 polymer ?
#
loop_
_entity_poly.entity_id
_entity_poly.type
_entity_poly.pdbx_seq_one_letter_code
_entity_poly.pdbx_strand_id
1 'polypeptide(L)'
;MRPAIPQTDRHPRSLAIAWLLTLIMPGLGHIYCGLLVRGLVVWTAFFTACAVALLAWAHWLFMPFGPLVVATASWMALQMALLADLRRFIEGPGVAYQLRPVNHPVSYLGVLLGLGVLPVLIVALAVGNWMIGSVEVRSLAMFPKSLPGDHVLYERDDFAARPPVPGELIVLDAAPEGPRIARVVAVGRGVVQLRDGRPLVDGRAFDRTPLDALRVPRFDAGEQARLDALVGYLESSLAGRYVVTFDRARSLDADPAPVTLAEDELFVLGDNRGVALAEGVYGKVRVGAIRGRPRSIWASYQLGAGMRSGRVGLAVR
;
A
#
# COMPACT_ATOMS: atom_id res chain seq x y z
N MET A 1 5.75 -36.15 42.71
CA MET A 1 7.18 -36.50 42.53
C MET A 1 7.42 -36.78 41.05
N ARG A 2 8.30 -36.03 40.39
CA ARG A 2 8.72 -36.37 39.01
C ARG A 2 9.67 -37.59 39.09
N PRO A 3 9.48 -38.64 38.29
CA PRO A 3 10.39 -39.79 38.29
C PRO A 3 11.80 -39.35 37.94
N ALA A 4 12.80 -39.88 38.66
CA ALA A 4 14.21 -39.62 38.38
C ALA A 4 14.59 -40.24 37.03
N ILE A 5 14.98 -39.39 36.09
CA ILE A 5 15.36 -39.80 34.74
C ILE A 5 16.75 -40.46 34.79
N PRO A 6 16.91 -41.69 34.27
CA PRO A 6 18.20 -42.38 34.16
C PRO A 6 19.25 -41.52 33.45
N GLN A 7 20.51 -41.59 33.89
CA GLN A 7 21.59 -40.75 33.33
C GLN A 7 21.89 -41.06 31.85
N THR A 8 21.53 -42.24 31.36
CA THR A 8 21.80 -42.74 30.00
C THR A 8 20.98 -42.06 28.90
N ASP A 9 19.87 -41.41 29.24
CA ASP A 9 18.99 -40.74 28.26
C ASP A 9 19.20 -39.22 28.18
N ARG A 10 20.23 -38.70 28.87
CA ARG A 10 20.50 -37.26 28.96
C ARG A 10 21.37 -36.81 27.80
N HIS A 11 20.75 -36.15 26.81
CA HIS A 11 21.49 -35.45 25.76
C HIS A 11 21.69 -33.98 26.14
N PRO A 12 22.93 -33.51 26.36
CA PRO A 12 23.20 -32.10 26.63
C PRO A 12 22.76 -31.25 25.43
N ARG A 13 22.00 -30.18 25.70
CA ARG A 13 21.51 -29.27 24.66
C ARG A 13 22.50 -28.13 24.49
N SER A 14 22.93 -27.88 23.25
CA SER A 14 23.83 -26.77 22.96
C SER A 14 23.06 -25.45 22.97
N LEU A 15 23.52 -24.50 23.78
CA LEU A 15 23.00 -23.13 23.79
C LEU A 15 23.14 -22.47 22.41
N ALA A 16 24.24 -22.72 21.70
CA ALA A 16 24.47 -22.15 20.38
C ALA A 16 23.42 -22.62 19.37
N ILE A 17 23.05 -23.91 19.41
CA ILE A 17 22.01 -24.47 18.55
C ILE A 17 20.63 -23.91 18.93
N ALA A 18 20.32 -23.86 20.22
CA ALA A 18 19.04 -23.29 20.69
C ALA A 18 18.88 -21.82 20.30
N TRP A 19 19.96 -21.03 20.37
CA TRP A 19 19.96 -19.64 19.97
C TRP A 19 19.84 -19.47 18.46
N LEU A 20 20.59 -20.24 17.66
CA LEU A 20 20.48 -20.24 16.20
C LEU A 20 19.05 -20.55 15.74
N LEU A 21 18.41 -21.55 16.35
CA LEU A 21 17.01 -21.88 16.08
C LEU A 21 16.06 -20.73 16.42
N THR A 22 16.32 -20.00 17.51
CA THR A 22 15.53 -18.84 17.93
C THR A 22 15.72 -17.61 17.02
N LEU A 23 16.91 -17.45 16.43
CA LEU A 23 17.18 -16.44 15.41
C LEU A 23 16.40 -16.70 14.12
N ILE A 24 16.30 -17.97 13.71
CA ILE A 24 15.50 -18.37 12.54
C ILE A 24 14.01 -18.13 12.82
N MET A 25 13.52 -18.59 13.98
CA MET A 25 12.14 -18.37 14.38
C MET A 25 12.02 -18.35 15.93
N PRO A 26 11.50 -17.26 16.51
CA PRO A 26 11.28 -17.17 17.95
C PRO A 26 10.45 -18.36 18.47
N GLY A 27 10.96 -19.01 19.52
CA GLY A 27 10.32 -20.17 20.15
C GLY A 27 10.88 -21.54 19.73
N LEU A 28 11.60 -21.66 18.60
CA LEU A 28 12.20 -22.94 18.20
C LEU A 28 13.31 -23.41 19.16
N GLY A 29 14.11 -22.50 19.72
CA GLY A 29 15.11 -22.84 20.73
C GLY A 29 14.49 -23.46 21.98
N HIS A 30 13.35 -22.94 22.42
CA HIS A 30 12.59 -23.49 23.54
C HIS A 30 12.03 -24.88 23.21
N ILE A 31 11.54 -25.10 21.99
CA ILE A 31 11.09 -26.44 21.53
C ILE A 31 12.26 -27.42 21.51
N TYR A 32 13.43 -27.00 21.03
CA TYR A 32 14.66 -27.80 21.05
C TYR A 32 15.07 -28.22 22.47
N CYS A 33 14.86 -27.34 23.44
CA CYS A 33 15.06 -27.62 24.87
C CYS A 33 13.92 -28.40 25.53
N GLY A 34 12.88 -28.81 24.79
CA GLY A 34 11.74 -29.57 25.32
C GLY A 34 10.58 -28.76 25.85
N LEU A 35 10.69 -27.44 25.82
CA LEU A 35 9.75 -26.49 26.40
C LEU A 35 8.68 -26.12 25.37
N LEU A 36 7.93 -27.11 24.88
CA LEU A 36 6.95 -26.94 23.80
C LEU A 36 5.96 -25.79 24.07
N VAL A 37 5.39 -25.73 25.26
CA VAL A 37 4.43 -24.69 25.64
C VAL A 37 5.07 -23.30 25.61
N ARG A 38 6.28 -23.16 26.16
CA ARG A 38 6.99 -21.87 26.14
C ARG A 38 7.34 -21.44 24.73
N GLY A 39 7.83 -22.36 23.91
CA GLY A 39 8.13 -22.09 22.50
C GLY A 39 6.88 -21.66 21.73
N LEU A 40 5.74 -22.33 21.93
CA LEU A 40 4.48 -21.97 21.29
C LEU A 40 3.94 -20.61 21.76
N VAL A 41 4.10 -20.27 23.04
CA VAL A 41 3.71 -18.95 23.58
C VAL A 41 4.57 -17.84 22.97
N VAL A 42 5.90 -18.00 22.94
CA VAL A 42 6.82 -17.04 22.32
C VAL A 42 6.49 -16.87 20.84
N TRP A 43 6.25 -17.98 20.14
CA TRP A 43 5.84 -17.97 18.75
C TRP A 43 4.54 -17.18 18.54
N THR A 44 3.48 -17.53 19.28
CA THR A 44 2.16 -16.90 19.14
C THR A 44 2.24 -15.41 19.41
N ALA A 45 2.95 -15.00 20.47
CA ALA A 45 3.14 -13.60 20.82
C ALA A 45 3.88 -12.83 19.70
N PHE A 46 4.95 -13.42 19.16
CA PHE A 46 5.74 -12.80 18.09
C PHE A 46 4.91 -12.58 16.82
N PHE A 47 4.24 -13.63 16.30
CA PHE A 47 3.46 -13.50 15.06
C PHE A 47 2.22 -12.62 15.24
N THR A 48 1.58 -12.64 16.41
CA THR A 48 0.50 -11.70 16.73
C THR A 48 1.00 -10.27 16.70
N ALA A 49 2.15 -9.99 17.32
CA ALA A 49 2.76 -8.66 17.30
C ALA A 49 3.13 -8.22 15.86
N CYS A 50 3.71 -9.11 15.05
CA CYS A 50 4.00 -8.83 13.64
C CYS A 50 2.73 -8.56 12.83
N ALA A 51 1.67 -9.35 13.02
CA ALA A 51 0.39 -9.14 12.34
C ALA A 51 -0.23 -7.79 12.73
N VAL A 52 -0.26 -7.46 14.03
CA VAL A 52 -0.73 -6.16 14.52
C VAL A 52 0.11 -5.02 13.96
N ALA A 53 1.44 -5.17 13.94
CA ALA A 53 2.34 -4.17 13.38
C ALA A 53 2.12 -3.97 11.88
N LEU A 54 1.89 -5.05 11.12
CA LEU A 54 1.64 -4.98 9.68
C LEU A 54 0.28 -4.35 9.38
N LEU A 55 -0.77 -4.69 10.14
CA LEU A 55 -2.10 -4.06 10.03
C LEU A 55 -2.05 -2.57 10.41
N ALA A 56 -1.34 -2.24 11.49
CA ALA A 56 -1.11 -0.85 11.88
C ALA A 56 -0.32 -0.10 10.81
N TRP A 57 0.74 -0.70 10.26
CA TRP A 57 1.52 -0.11 9.18
C TRP A 57 0.66 0.12 7.92
N ALA A 58 -0.22 -0.83 7.58
CA ALA A 58 -1.17 -0.71 6.48
C ALA A 58 -2.23 0.37 6.73
N HIS A 59 -2.71 0.53 7.97
CA HIS A 59 -3.72 1.53 8.31
C HIS A 59 -3.14 2.95 8.41
N TRP A 60 -1.96 3.09 9.00
CA TRP A 60 -1.29 4.37 9.26
C TRP A 60 -0.30 4.76 8.17
N LEU A 61 -0.48 4.21 6.96
CA LEU A 61 0.35 4.35 5.78
C LEU A 61 1.18 5.66 5.76
N PHE A 62 2.49 5.52 5.96
CA PHE A 62 3.56 6.54 5.92
C PHE A 62 4.07 7.18 7.25
N MET A 63 4.99 6.47 7.91
CA MET A 63 6.34 7.01 8.17
C MET A 63 7.37 5.87 8.04
N PRO A 64 8.38 5.97 7.15
CA PRO A 64 9.22 4.82 6.78
C PRO A 64 10.23 4.40 7.85
N PHE A 65 10.68 5.31 8.72
CA PHE A 65 11.83 5.04 9.59
C PHE A 65 11.46 4.83 11.06
N GLY A 66 10.50 5.57 11.61
CA GLY A 66 10.13 5.47 13.03
C GLY A 66 9.68 4.06 13.44
N PRO A 67 8.61 3.52 12.82
CA PRO A 67 8.13 2.16 13.09
C PRO A 67 9.20 1.09 12.85
N LEU A 68 10.05 1.25 11.83
CA LEU A 68 11.11 0.30 11.53
C LEU A 68 12.18 0.26 12.62
N VAL A 69 12.58 1.43 13.15
CA VAL A 69 13.52 1.52 14.27
C VAL A 69 12.92 0.87 15.51
N VAL A 70 11.66 1.17 15.84
CA VAL A 70 10.98 0.57 16.99
C VAL A 70 10.85 -0.95 16.84
N ALA A 71 10.48 -1.43 15.65
CA ALA A 71 10.39 -2.86 15.36
C ALA A 71 11.75 -3.56 15.50
N THR A 72 12.82 -2.93 14.98
CA THR A 72 14.18 -3.47 15.09
C THR A 72 14.67 -3.49 16.54
N ALA A 73 14.45 -2.41 17.30
CA ALA A 73 14.81 -2.35 18.71
C ALA A 73 14.02 -3.38 19.54
N SER A 74 12.72 -3.52 19.27
CA SER A 74 11.87 -4.53 19.92
C SER A 74 12.32 -5.95 19.60
N TRP A 75 12.72 -6.20 18.35
CA TRP A 75 13.30 -7.48 17.92
C TRP A 75 14.60 -7.81 18.66
N MET A 76 15.52 -6.84 18.76
CA MET A 76 16.78 -7.02 19.51
C MET A 76 16.52 -7.28 21.00
N ALA A 77 15.61 -6.52 21.62
CA ALA A 77 15.24 -6.71 23.02
C ALA A 77 14.62 -8.10 23.26
N LEU A 78 13.74 -8.55 22.37
CA LEU A 78 13.15 -9.90 22.41
C LEU A 78 14.24 -10.97 22.32
N GLN A 79 15.18 -10.86 21.36
CA GLN A 79 16.26 -11.83 21.20
C GLN A 79 17.16 -11.90 22.44
N MET A 80 17.47 -10.77 23.06
CA MET A 80 18.24 -10.74 24.31
C MET A 80 17.49 -11.40 25.46
N ALA A 81 16.18 -11.17 25.59
CA ALA A 81 15.34 -11.79 26.61
C ALA A 81 15.24 -13.32 26.42
N LEU A 82 15.03 -13.78 25.19
CA LEU A 82 14.95 -15.21 24.86
C LEU A 82 16.29 -15.92 25.08
N LEU A 83 17.41 -15.28 24.73
CA LEU A 83 18.75 -15.80 25.00
C LEU A 83 19.02 -15.90 26.51
N ALA A 84 18.64 -14.89 27.29
CA ALA A 84 18.77 -14.92 28.74
C ALA A 84 17.94 -16.04 29.38
N ASP A 85 16.70 -16.26 28.91
CA ASP A 85 15.85 -17.38 29.37
C ASP A 85 16.44 -18.75 29.00
N LEU A 86 16.91 -18.91 27.76
CA LEU A 86 17.58 -20.14 27.30
C LEU A 86 18.85 -20.44 28.10
N ARG A 87 19.70 -19.43 28.35
CA ARG A 87 20.91 -19.57 29.18
C ARG A 87 20.55 -20.03 30.59
N ARG A 88 19.62 -19.35 31.27
CA ARG A 88 19.15 -19.71 32.61
C ARG A 88 18.63 -21.14 32.68
N PHE A 89 17.96 -21.61 31.62
CA PHE A 89 17.41 -22.96 31.56
C PHE A 89 18.47 -24.03 31.28
N ILE A 90 19.40 -23.79 30.36
CA ILE A 90 20.42 -24.76 29.95
C ILE A 90 21.56 -24.86 30.98
N GLU A 91 21.99 -23.73 31.54
CA GLU A 91 23.08 -23.65 32.52
C GLU A 91 22.59 -23.87 33.97
N GLY A 92 21.27 -23.89 34.19
CA GLY A 92 20.66 -24.10 35.49
C GLY A 92 20.80 -25.56 36.01
N PRO A 93 20.91 -25.77 37.33
CA PRO A 93 21.06 -27.11 37.89
C PRO A 93 19.78 -27.94 37.72
N GLY A 94 19.88 -29.10 37.05
CA GLY A 94 18.88 -30.17 37.14
C GLY A 94 18.08 -30.55 35.88
N VAL A 95 18.41 -30.06 34.68
CA VAL A 95 17.63 -30.41 33.48
C VAL A 95 18.14 -31.69 32.80
N ALA A 96 17.63 -32.83 33.26
CA ALA A 96 17.71 -34.08 32.51
C ALA A 96 16.71 -34.03 31.34
N TYR A 97 17.18 -33.71 30.14
CA TYR A 97 16.31 -33.64 28.96
C TYR A 97 16.10 -35.01 28.32
N GLN A 98 14.84 -35.43 28.16
CA GLN A 98 14.45 -36.59 27.37
C GLN A 98 13.97 -36.17 25.98
N LEU A 99 14.46 -36.87 24.95
CA LEU A 99 14.04 -36.68 23.56
C LEU A 99 12.54 -36.94 23.41
N ARG A 100 11.81 -35.90 22.97
CA ARG A 100 10.41 -36.01 22.55
C ARG A 100 10.30 -36.22 21.03
N PRO A 101 9.21 -36.84 20.53
CA PRO A 101 8.96 -37.01 19.08
C PRO A 101 8.97 -35.70 18.28
N VAL A 102 8.66 -34.58 18.95
CA VAL A 102 8.71 -33.22 18.38
C VAL A 102 10.12 -32.79 17.96
N ASN A 103 11.17 -33.52 18.34
CA ASN A 103 12.55 -33.22 17.95
C ASN A 103 12.95 -33.75 16.57
N HIS A 104 12.07 -34.46 15.88
CA HIS A 104 12.36 -34.89 14.52
C HIS A 104 12.46 -33.68 13.57
N PRO A 105 13.41 -33.61 12.62
CA PRO A 105 13.57 -32.46 11.71
C PRO A 105 12.28 -32.07 10.96
N VAL A 106 11.46 -33.06 10.59
CA VAL A 106 10.16 -32.84 9.94
C VAL A 106 9.21 -32.03 10.82
N SER A 107 9.24 -32.21 12.14
CA SER A 107 8.43 -31.43 13.09
C SER A 107 8.84 -29.95 13.07
N TYR A 108 10.13 -29.66 12.97
CA TYR A 108 10.63 -28.28 12.84
C TYR A 108 10.23 -27.66 11.50
N LEU A 109 10.29 -28.43 10.41
CA LEU A 109 9.84 -27.97 9.09
C LEU A 109 8.32 -27.72 9.06
N GLY A 110 7.52 -28.62 9.63
CA GLY A 110 6.07 -28.45 9.74
C GLY A 110 5.69 -27.22 10.58
N VAL A 111 6.40 -27.00 11.68
CA VAL A 111 6.27 -25.77 12.49
C VAL A 111 6.70 -24.54 11.68
N LEU A 112 7.84 -24.55 11.01
CA LEU A 112 8.31 -23.42 10.21
C LEU A 112 7.32 -23.07 9.09
N LEU A 113 6.79 -24.06 8.37
CA LEU A 113 5.85 -23.82 7.26
C LEU A 113 4.47 -23.40 7.78
N GLY A 114 3.89 -24.15 8.71
CA GLY A 114 2.53 -23.92 9.21
C GLY A 114 2.41 -22.71 10.14
N LEU A 115 3.46 -22.42 10.91
CA LEU A 115 3.46 -21.39 11.92
C LEU A 115 4.36 -20.19 11.54
N GLY A 116 5.34 -20.36 10.64
CA GLY A 116 6.16 -19.26 10.14
C GLY A 116 5.62 -18.65 8.84
N VAL A 117 5.51 -19.47 7.79
CA VAL A 117 5.22 -19.00 6.42
C VAL A 117 3.74 -18.74 6.22
N LEU A 118 2.88 -19.68 6.63
CA LEU A 118 1.44 -19.62 6.34
C LEU A 118 0.75 -18.37 6.93
N PRO A 119 0.97 -17.97 8.20
CA PRO A 119 0.34 -16.76 8.74
C PRO A 119 0.79 -15.49 8.02
N VAL A 120 2.08 -15.39 7.69
CA VAL A 120 2.62 -14.23 6.95
C VAL A 120 1.98 -14.14 5.56
N LEU A 121 1.86 -15.27 4.88
CA LEU A 121 1.19 -15.33 3.58
C LEU A 121 -0.28 -14.93 3.68
N ILE A 122 -1.01 -15.44 4.69
CA ILE A 122 -2.42 -15.08 4.93
C ILE A 122 -2.56 -13.57 5.14
N VAL A 123 -1.72 -12.96 5.99
CA VAL A 123 -1.78 -11.52 6.22
C VAL A 123 -1.42 -10.73 4.96
N ALA A 124 -0.38 -11.12 4.22
CA ALA A 124 0.01 -10.46 2.98
C ALA A 124 -1.11 -10.49 1.93
N LEU A 125 -1.78 -11.65 1.77
CA LEU A 125 -2.92 -11.80 0.89
C LEU A 125 -4.13 -10.97 1.37
N ALA A 126 -4.42 -10.97 2.67
CA ALA A 126 -5.50 -10.17 3.24
C ALA A 126 -5.28 -8.66 3.04
N VAL A 127 -4.06 -8.17 3.29
CA VAL A 127 -3.69 -6.76 3.08
C VAL A 127 -3.83 -6.37 1.60
N GLY A 128 -3.31 -7.18 0.67
CA GLY A 128 -3.39 -6.90 -0.76
C GLY A 128 -4.81 -7.00 -1.35
N ASN A 129 -5.65 -7.85 -0.76
CA ASN A 129 -7.02 -8.04 -1.23
C ASN A 129 -8.00 -7.01 -0.64
N TRP A 130 -7.80 -6.57 0.61
CA TRP A 130 -8.79 -5.78 1.34
C TRP A 130 -8.34 -4.38 1.75
N MET A 131 -7.04 -4.09 1.83
CA MET A 131 -6.57 -2.82 2.39
C MET A 131 -5.86 -1.95 1.34
N ILE A 132 -4.90 -2.52 0.61
CA ILE A 132 -3.99 -1.74 -0.25
C ILE A 132 -3.93 -2.39 -1.62
N GLY A 133 -3.92 -1.56 -2.66
CA GLY A 133 -3.57 -2.00 -4.01
C GLY A 133 -2.53 -1.07 -4.64
N SER A 134 -2.05 -1.48 -5.81
CA SER A 134 -1.15 -0.69 -6.64
C SER A 134 -1.71 -0.56 -8.06
N VAL A 135 -1.59 0.63 -8.64
CA VAL A 135 -1.92 0.91 -10.04
C VAL A 135 -0.71 1.51 -10.75
N GLU A 136 -0.44 1.05 -11.97
CA GLU A 136 0.55 1.64 -12.86
C GLU A 136 -0.12 2.76 -13.65
N VAL A 137 0.48 3.95 -13.63
CA VAL A 137 0.06 5.08 -14.46
C VAL A 137 0.63 4.86 -15.86
N ARG A 138 -0.25 4.81 -16.87
CA ARG A 138 0.11 4.53 -18.27
C ARG A 138 -0.02 5.74 -19.20
N SER A 139 -0.70 6.78 -18.74
CA SER A 139 -1.10 7.95 -19.54
C SER A 139 -0.67 9.26 -18.85
N LEU A 140 -0.56 10.32 -19.66
CA LEU A 140 -0.36 11.70 -19.18
C LEU A 140 -1.66 12.40 -18.78
N ALA A 141 -2.81 11.72 -18.77
CA ALA A 141 -4.12 12.28 -18.39
C ALA A 141 -4.18 12.85 -16.96
N MET A 142 -3.28 12.42 -16.07
CA MET A 142 -3.17 12.92 -14.70
C MET A 142 -1.93 13.81 -14.48
N PHE A 143 -1.28 14.28 -15.55
CA PHE A 143 -0.18 15.23 -15.48
C PHE A 143 -0.67 16.59 -14.92
N PRO A 144 0.10 17.28 -14.07
CA PRO A 144 1.47 16.98 -13.64
C PRO A 144 1.59 16.12 -12.37
N LYS A 145 0.47 15.68 -11.80
CA LYS A 145 0.46 14.96 -10.52
C LYS A 145 1.13 13.59 -10.61
N SER A 146 0.89 12.87 -11.71
CA SER A 146 1.52 11.58 -11.99
C SER A 146 2.02 11.49 -13.43
N LEU A 147 2.96 10.57 -13.64
CA LEU A 147 3.60 10.33 -14.92
C LEU A 147 3.48 8.86 -15.33
N PRO A 148 3.46 8.57 -16.64
CA PRO A 148 3.62 7.21 -17.14
C PRO A 148 4.81 6.51 -16.48
N GLY A 149 4.61 5.29 -16.01
CA GLY A 149 5.57 4.48 -15.26
C GLY A 149 5.60 4.74 -13.75
N ASP A 150 4.78 5.65 -13.21
CA ASP A 150 4.55 5.75 -11.77
C ASP A 150 3.69 4.57 -11.29
N HIS A 151 4.10 3.91 -10.21
CA HIS A 151 3.28 2.95 -9.47
C HIS A 151 2.73 3.62 -8.22
N VAL A 152 1.41 3.77 -8.17
CA VAL A 152 0.70 4.49 -7.11
C VAL A 152 0.01 3.49 -6.19
N LEU A 153 0.31 3.58 -4.90
CA LEU A 153 -0.45 2.88 -3.86
C LEU A 153 -1.80 3.56 -3.67
N TYR A 154 -2.84 2.76 -3.57
CA TYR A 154 -4.17 3.21 -3.21
C TYR A 154 -4.72 2.40 -2.05
N GLU A 155 -5.53 3.07 -1.25
CA GLU A 155 -6.29 2.47 -0.16
C GLU A 155 -7.63 1.98 -0.69
N ARG A 156 -7.95 0.73 -0.41
CA ARG A 156 -9.28 0.16 -0.66
C ARG A 156 -10.20 0.66 0.45
N ASP A 157 -11.34 1.19 0.07
CA ASP A 157 -12.28 1.81 1.00
C ASP A 157 -13.71 1.36 0.64
N ASP A 158 -14.60 1.41 1.62
CA ASP A 158 -16.02 1.15 1.41
C ASP A 158 -16.70 2.41 0.89
N PHE A 159 -16.86 2.50 -0.43
CA PHE A 159 -17.50 3.64 -1.08
C PHE A 159 -19.02 3.70 -0.87
N ALA A 160 -19.65 2.66 -0.30
CA ALA A 160 -21.03 2.75 0.16
C ALA A 160 -21.11 3.49 1.50
N ALA A 161 -20.19 3.19 2.43
CA ALA A 161 -20.09 3.88 3.72
C ALA A 161 -19.52 5.30 3.58
N ARG A 162 -18.54 5.50 2.68
CA ARG A 162 -17.91 6.79 2.39
C ARG A 162 -17.93 7.09 0.88
N PRO A 163 -19.07 7.61 0.37
CA PRO A 163 -19.20 8.00 -1.02
C PRO A 163 -18.10 8.98 -1.47
N PRO A 164 -17.66 8.89 -2.73
CA PRO A 164 -16.70 9.83 -3.27
C PRO A 164 -17.31 11.24 -3.32
N VAL A 165 -16.47 12.26 -3.19
CA VAL A 165 -16.89 13.67 -3.29
C VAL A 165 -16.29 14.35 -4.53
N PRO A 166 -16.99 15.34 -5.13
CA PRO A 166 -16.45 16.13 -6.23
C PRO A 166 -15.07 16.75 -5.92
N GLY A 167 -14.11 16.45 -6.79
CA GLY A 167 -12.70 16.79 -6.69
C GLY A 167 -11.81 15.73 -6.08
N GLU A 168 -12.35 14.61 -5.58
CA GLU A 168 -11.54 13.52 -5.05
C GLU A 168 -10.87 12.74 -6.19
N LEU A 169 -9.65 12.23 -5.95
CA LEU A 169 -9.01 11.27 -6.86
C LEU A 169 -9.45 9.84 -6.53
N ILE A 170 -9.70 9.06 -7.56
CA ILE A 170 -10.08 7.66 -7.42
C ILE A 170 -9.32 6.78 -8.42
N VAL A 171 -9.10 5.54 -8.02
CA VAL A 171 -8.62 4.46 -8.89
C VAL A 171 -9.83 3.68 -9.37
N LEU A 172 -9.99 3.56 -10.68
CA LEU A 172 -11.12 2.94 -11.33
C LEU A 172 -10.66 1.71 -12.12
N ASP A 173 -11.52 0.71 -12.22
CA ASP A 173 -11.37 -0.32 -13.23
C ASP A 173 -11.89 0.18 -14.58
N ALA A 174 -11.00 0.33 -15.56
CA ALA A 174 -11.37 0.75 -16.92
C ALA A 174 -11.07 -0.38 -17.89
N ALA A 175 -12.01 -1.31 -18.03
CA ALA A 175 -11.92 -2.33 -19.06
C ALA A 175 -12.04 -1.69 -20.46
N PRO A 176 -11.20 -2.07 -21.45
CA PRO A 176 -10.18 -3.12 -21.43
C PRO A 176 -8.76 -2.67 -21.02
N GLU A 177 -8.52 -1.36 -20.86
CA GLU A 177 -7.20 -0.74 -20.64
C GLU A 177 -6.56 -1.09 -19.29
N GLY A 178 -7.37 -1.52 -18.34
CA GLY A 178 -6.99 -1.84 -16.97
C GLY A 178 -7.24 -0.69 -16.00
N PRO A 179 -6.76 -0.80 -14.75
CA PRO A 179 -7.02 0.21 -13.75
C PRO A 179 -6.35 1.55 -14.08
N ARG A 180 -7.05 2.66 -13.85
CA ARG A 180 -6.54 4.02 -14.08
C ARG A 180 -6.96 4.99 -12.98
N ILE A 181 -6.25 6.10 -12.88
CA ILE A 181 -6.56 7.18 -11.93
C ILE A 181 -7.35 8.26 -12.67
N ALA A 182 -8.41 8.77 -12.04
CA ALA A 182 -9.14 9.92 -12.55
C ALA A 182 -9.68 10.77 -11.37
N ARG A 183 -10.08 12.01 -11.66
CA ARG A 183 -10.73 12.89 -10.69
C ARG A 183 -12.23 12.83 -10.82
N VAL A 184 -12.92 12.76 -9.69
CA VAL A 184 -14.38 12.86 -9.61
C VAL A 184 -14.79 14.30 -9.89
N VAL A 185 -15.65 14.51 -10.88
CA VAL A 185 -16.21 15.83 -11.20
C VAL A 185 -17.59 15.99 -10.59
N ALA A 186 -18.41 14.95 -10.68
CA ALA A 186 -19.78 14.95 -10.16
C ALA A 186 -20.17 13.57 -9.67
N VAL A 187 -21.11 13.52 -8.74
CA VAL A 187 -21.62 12.30 -8.11
C VAL A 187 -23.14 12.39 -8.01
N GLY A 188 -23.81 11.24 -8.16
CA GLY A 188 -25.25 11.15 -8.05
C GLY A 188 -25.99 11.85 -9.19
N ARG A 189 -27.29 12.06 -8.99
CA ARG A 189 -28.20 12.55 -10.03
C ARG A 189 -27.84 13.97 -10.48
N GLY A 190 -27.74 14.17 -11.78
CA GLY A 190 -27.46 15.48 -12.38
C GLY A 190 -27.01 15.36 -13.83
N VAL A 191 -26.80 16.50 -14.47
CA VAL A 191 -26.28 16.60 -15.83
C VAL A 191 -24.89 17.23 -15.81
N VAL A 192 -23.92 16.51 -16.39
CA VAL A 192 -22.55 17.01 -16.58
C VAL A 192 -22.35 17.38 -18.04
N GLN A 193 -21.83 18.57 -18.28
CA GLN A 193 -21.47 19.07 -19.61
C GLN A 193 -20.04 19.58 -19.57
N LEU A 194 -19.30 19.44 -20.67
CA LEU A 194 -18.02 20.12 -20.83
C LEU A 194 -18.21 21.30 -21.78
N ARG A 195 -17.56 22.43 -21.46
CA ARG A 195 -17.40 23.59 -22.34
C ARG A 195 -15.93 24.03 -22.29
N ASP A 196 -15.24 23.92 -23.41
CA ASP A 196 -13.81 24.08 -23.53
C ASP A 196 -13.06 23.25 -22.47
N GLY A 197 -13.42 21.97 -22.32
CA GLY A 197 -12.89 21.06 -21.32
C GLY A 197 -13.13 21.45 -19.85
N ARG A 198 -13.87 22.54 -19.59
CA ARG A 198 -14.32 22.95 -18.25
C ARG A 198 -15.62 22.22 -17.91
N PRO A 199 -15.75 21.63 -16.71
CA PRO A 199 -16.96 20.93 -16.34
C PRO A 199 -18.03 21.89 -15.82
N LEU A 200 -19.26 21.65 -16.28
CA LEU A 200 -20.49 22.27 -15.81
C LEU A 200 -21.37 21.17 -15.24
N VAL A 201 -21.78 21.32 -13.98
CA VAL A 201 -22.68 20.38 -13.30
C VAL A 201 -23.99 21.11 -13.05
N ASP A 202 -25.08 20.59 -13.62
CA ASP A 202 -26.41 21.20 -13.62
C ASP A 202 -26.38 22.68 -14.07
N GLY A 203 -25.57 22.96 -15.10
CA GLY A 203 -25.38 24.29 -15.68
C GLY A 203 -24.44 25.21 -14.88
N ARG A 204 -23.94 24.81 -13.71
CA ARG A 204 -22.98 25.57 -12.92
C ARG A 204 -21.55 25.17 -13.26
N ALA A 205 -20.76 26.12 -13.76
CA ALA A 205 -19.36 25.90 -14.08
C ALA A 205 -18.48 25.92 -12.82
N PHE A 206 -17.44 25.07 -12.79
CA PHE A 206 -16.47 25.05 -11.70
C PHE A 206 -15.64 26.34 -11.66
N ASP A 207 -15.49 26.96 -10.49
CA ASP A 207 -14.62 28.13 -10.34
C ASP A 207 -13.17 27.78 -10.68
N ARG A 208 -12.56 28.57 -11.55
CA ARG A 208 -11.16 28.39 -11.95
C ARG A 208 -10.43 29.72 -11.98
N THR A 209 -9.20 29.72 -11.47
CA THR A 209 -8.28 30.86 -11.56
C THR A 209 -7.08 30.45 -12.42
N PRO A 210 -6.68 31.24 -13.43
CA PRO A 210 -5.48 30.94 -14.22
C PRO A 210 -4.23 30.97 -13.33
N LEU A 211 -3.26 30.12 -13.62
CA LEU A 211 -1.96 30.11 -12.97
C LEU A 211 -0.93 30.79 -13.88
N ASP A 212 -0.17 31.74 -13.32
CA ASP A 212 0.88 32.47 -14.07
C ASP A 212 1.98 31.54 -14.57
N ALA A 213 2.34 30.56 -13.76
CA ALA A 213 3.32 29.53 -14.11
C ALA A 213 3.00 28.21 -13.40
N LEU A 214 3.22 27.12 -14.13
CA LEU A 214 3.24 25.77 -13.56
C LEU A 214 4.66 25.47 -13.11
N ARG A 215 4.86 25.22 -11.81
CA ARG A 215 6.15 24.79 -11.26
C ARG A 215 5.95 23.55 -10.42
N VAL A 216 6.60 22.46 -10.80
CA VAL A 216 6.60 21.22 -10.02
C VAL A 216 8.03 20.90 -9.62
N PRO A 217 8.34 20.85 -8.31
CA PRO A 217 9.67 20.49 -7.85
C PRO A 217 10.07 19.09 -8.35
N ARG A 218 11.37 18.91 -8.62
CA ARG A 218 11.98 17.61 -9.00
C ARG A 218 11.60 17.09 -10.40
N PHE A 219 11.13 17.96 -11.30
CA PHE A 219 10.99 17.61 -12.71
C PHE A 219 12.36 17.67 -13.41
N ASP A 220 12.63 16.69 -14.27
CA ASP A 220 13.78 16.74 -15.18
C ASP A 220 13.54 17.74 -16.34
N ALA A 221 14.56 17.94 -17.18
CA ALA A 221 14.46 18.90 -18.29
C ALA A 221 13.35 18.54 -19.30
N GLY A 222 13.06 17.26 -19.52
CA GLY A 222 12.01 16.81 -20.43
C GLY A 222 10.63 16.94 -19.82
N GLU A 223 10.47 16.68 -18.53
CA GLU A 223 9.25 16.90 -17.76
C GLU A 223 8.95 18.40 -17.65
N GLN A 224 9.97 19.24 -17.47
CA GLN A 224 9.82 20.69 -17.47
C GLN A 224 9.40 21.23 -18.85
N ALA A 225 10.02 20.75 -19.93
CA ALA A 225 9.63 21.14 -21.28
C ALA A 225 8.17 20.78 -21.59
N ARG A 226 7.67 19.63 -21.09
CA ARG A 226 6.24 19.27 -21.19
C ARG A 226 5.37 20.21 -20.37
N LEU A 227 5.79 20.58 -19.17
CA LEU A 227 5.06 21.50 -18.30
C LEU A 227 4.92 22.89 -18.92
N ASP A 228 5.99 23.39 -19.56
CA ASP A 228 6.04 24.71 -20.19
C ASP A 228 5.09 24.84 -21.40
N ALA A 229 4.76 23.72 -22.04
CA ALA A 229 3.80 23.63 -23.13
C ALA A 229 2.32 23.72 -22.68
N LEU A 230 2.07 23.66 -21.36
CA LEU A 230 0.71 23.63 -20.81
C LEU A 230 0.31 24.96 -20.18
N VAL A 231 -0.99 25.20 -20.11
CA VAL A 231 -1.61 26.24 -19.30
C VAL A 231 -2.27 25.60 -18.09
N GLY A 232 -2.03 26.18 -16.91
CA GLY A 232 -2.57 25.70 -15.64
C GLY A 232 -3.75 26.53 -15.17
N TYR A 233 -4.75 25.86 -14.59
CA TYR A 233 -5.80 26.52 -13.82
C TYR A 233 -5.94 25.86 -12.45
N LEU A 234 -6.22 26.67 -11.43
CA LEU A 234 -6.63 26.19 -10.12
C LEU A 234 -8.16 26.09 -10.10
N GLU A 235 -8.68 24.87 -10.18
CA GLU A 235 -10.11 24.59 -10.05
C GLU A 235 -10.48 24.38 -8.58
N SER A 236 -11.67 24.84 -8.19
CA SER A 236 -12.23 24.63 -6.83
C SER A 236 -13.41 23.67 -6.88
N SER A 237 -13.46 22.74 -5.93
CA SER A 237 -14.55 21.78 -5.73
C SER A 237 -14.84 21.56 -4.24
N LEU A 238 -15.77 20.64 -3.94
CA LEU A 238 -16.09 20.25 -2.57
C LEU A 238 -14.90 19.62 -1.82
N ALA A 239 -14.05 18.85 -2.52
CA ALA A 239 -12.85 18.25 -1.93
C ALA A 239 -11.70 19.24 -1.72
N GLY A 240 -11.79 20.46 -2.27
CA GLY A 240 -10.76 21.49 -2.16
C GLY A 240 -10.33 22.06 -3.51
N ARG A 241 -9.09 22.52 -3.60
CA ARG A 241 -8.53 23.13 -4.82
C ARG A 241 -7.50 22.21 -5.46
N TYR A 242 -7.52 22.08 -6.77
CA TYR A 242 -6.58 21.25 -7.52
C TYR A 242 -6.19 21.90 -8.84
N VAL A 243 -5.02 21.50 -9.35
CA VAL A 243 -4.49 22.02 -10.61
C VAL A 243 -4.99 21.15 -11.75
N VAL A 244 -5.52 21.79 -12.79
CA VAL A 244 -5.81 21.17 -14.08
C VAL A 244 -4.96 21.82 -15.16
N THR A 245 -4.61 21.04 -16.18
CA THR A 245 -3.76 21.50 -17.26
C THR A 245 -4.44 21.33 -18.62
N PHE A 246 -4.14 22.26 -19.51
CA PHE A 246 -4.60 22.29 -20.88
C PHE A 246 -3.40 22.48 -21.81
N ASP A 247 -3.47 21.88 -22.99
CA ASP A 247 -2.48 22.11 -24.02
C ASP A 247 -2.64 23.53 -24.57
N ARG A 248 -1.55 24.32 -24.60
CA ARG A 248 -1.58 25.68 -25.13
C ARG A 248 -1.92 25.70 -26.63
N ALA A 249 -1.59 24.64 -27.36
CA ALA A 249 -1.72 24.56 -28.81
C ALA A 249 -2.99 23.86 -29.31
N ARG A 250 -3.76 23.21 -28.42
CA ARG A 250 -4.90 22.36 -28.82
C ARG A 250 -6.23 23.09 -28.60
N SER A 251 -7.01 23.21 -29.67
CA SER A 251 -8.40 23.69 -29.55
C SER A 251 -9.24 22.67 -28.79
N LEU A 252 -10.10 23.14 -27.90
CA LEU A 252 -10.95 22.33 -27.03
C LEU A 252 -12.34 22.06 -27.67
N ASP A 253 -12.44 22.18 -28.99
CA ASP A 253 -13.70 22.19 -29.75
C ASP A 253 -14.40 20.82 -29.86
N ALA A 254 -13.90 19.80 -29.17
CA ALA A 254 -14.44 18.44 -29.21
C ALA A 254 -14.93 17.99 -27.83
N ASP A 255 -15.69 18.86 -27.15
CA ASP A 255 -16.35 18.46 -25.92
C ASP A 255 -17.38 17.34 -26.19
N PRO A 256 -17.42 16.30 -25.34
CA PRO A 256 -18.41 15.24 -25.44
C PRO A 256 -19.83 15.78 -25.20
N ALA A 257 -20.81 15.02 -25.69
CA ALA A 257 -22.20 15.30 -25.43
C ALA A 257 -22.50 15.31 -23.90
N PRO A 258 -23.49 16.13 -23.46
CA PRO A 258 -23.98 16.10 -22.08
C PRO A 258 -24.28 14.71 -21.57
N VAL A 259 -23.86 14.42 -20.34
CA VAL A 259 -24.06 13.12 -19.69
C VAL A 259 -24.99 13.28 -18.50
N THR A 260 -26.03 12.45 -18.44
CA THR A 260 -26.91 12.36 -17.25
C THR A 260 -26.42 11.22 -16.35
N LEU A 261 -26.30 11.52 -15.06
CA LEU A 261 -25.87 10.58 -14.02
C LEU A 261 -27.07 10.02 -13.26
N ALA A 262 -27.04 8.72 -12.98
CA ALA A 262 -27.90 8.07 -11.99
C ALA A 262 -27.35 8.23 -10.56
N GLU A 263 -28.07 7.68 -9.58
CA GLU A 263 -27.72 7.78 -8.16
C GLU A 263 -26.42 7.05 -7.78
N ASP A 264 -26.13 5.92 -8.43
CA ASP A 264 -24.92 5.10 -8.24
C ASP A 264 -23.83 5.40 -9.28
N GLU A 265 -23.97 6.51 -10.01
CA GLU A 265 -23.05 6.92 -11.07
C GLU A 265 -22.31 8.20 -10.70
N LEU A 266 -21.12 8.33 -11.27
CA LEU A 266 -20.25 9.48 -11.14
C LEU A 266 -19.67 9.83 -12.50
N PHE A 267 -19.29 11.09 -12.67
CA PHE A 267 -18.52 11.54 -13.82
C PHE A 267 -17.08 11.77 -13.41
N VAL A 268 -16.14 11.18 -14.16
CA VAL A 268 -14.71 11.39 -13.96
C VAL A 268 -14.06 12.10 -15.13
N LEU A 269 -12.93 12.76 -14.84
CA LEU A 269 -12.10 13.44 -15.82
C LEU A 269 -10.66 13.53 -15.31
N GLY A 270 -9.69 13.40 -16.22
CA GLY A 270 -8.27 13.59 -15.90
C GLY A 270 -7.90 15.05 -15.63
N ASP A 271 -6.81 15.26 -14.88
CA ASP A 271 -6.30 16.60 -14.55
C ASP A 271 -5.68 17.29 -15.79
N ASN A 272 -5.05 16.54 -16.69
CA ASN A 272 -4.61 17.04 -17.99
C ASN A 272 -5.74 16.86 -19.00
N ARG A 273 -6.53 17.92 -19.19
CA ARG A 273 -7.78 17.89 -19.97
C ARG A 273 -7.55 17.62 -21.44
N GLY A 274 -6.47 18.16 -22.01
CA GLY A 274 -6.14 17.93 -23.42
C GLY A 274 -5.82 16.47 -23.73
N VAL A 275 -5.10 15.79 -22.82
CA VAL A 275 -4.80 14.35 -22.96
C VAL A 275 -5.99 13.50 -22.57
N ALA A 276 -6.68 13.83 -21.47
CA ALA A 276 -7.82 13.07 -20.99
C ALA A 276 -8.93 12.98 -22.03
N LEU A 277 -9.25 14.09 -22.71
CA LEU A 277 -10.26 14.11 -23.78
C LEU A 277 -9.82 13.32 -25.02
N ALA A 278 -8.53 13.40 -25.39
CA ALA A 278 -8.01 12.72 -26.56
C ALA A 278 -7.88 11.20 -26.38
N GLU A 279 -7.59 10.74 -25.17
CA GLU A 279 -7.40 9.33 -24.83
C GLU A 279 -8.65 8.69 -24.20
N GLY A 280 -9.75 9.43 -24.04
CA GLY A 280 -10.97 8.89 -23.43
C GLY A 280 -10.84 8.59 -21.93
N VAL A 281 -9.95 9.29 -21.22
CA VAL A 281 -9.78 9.20 -19.75
C VAL A 281 -10.79 10.12 -19.05
N TYR A 282 -12.06 9.97 -19.42
CA TYR A 282 -13.19 10.67 -18.83
C TYR A 282 -14.48 9.86 -19.03
N GLY A 283 -15.56 10.31 -18.39
CA GLY A 283 -16.90 9.82 -18.66
C GLY A 283 -17.60 9.27 -17.44
N LYS A 284 -18.70 8.58 -17.72
CA LYS A 284 -19.59 8.04 -16.70
C LYS A 284 -19.08 6.70 -16.19
N VAL A 285 -19.06 6.56 -14.87
CA VAL A 285 -18.59 5.36 -14.18
C VAL A 285 -19.54 5.04 -13.03
N ARG A 286 -19.68 3.76 -12.67
CA ARG A 286 -20.45 3.34 -11.49
C ARG A 286 -19.57 3.41 -10.24
N VAL A 287 -20.17 3.71 -9.09
CA VAL A 287 -19.47 3.66 -7.79
C VAL A 287 -18.85 2.28 -7.53
N GLY A 288 -19.48 1.20 -7.99
CA GLY A 288 -18.94 -0.17 -7.88
C GLY A 288 -17.68 -0.46 -8.72
N ALA A 289 -17.32 0.41 -9.67
CA ALA A 289 -16.09 0.26 -10.46
C ALA A 289 -14.87 0.91 -9.78
N ILE A 290 -15.06 1.57 -8.63
CA ILE A 290 -13.97 2.19 -7.87
C ILE A 290 -13.21 1.12 -7.10
N ARG A 291 -11.89 1.07 -7.29
CA ARG A 291 -10.97 0.17 -6.57
C ARG A 291 -10.42 0.78 -5.28
N GLY A 292 -10.30 2.11 -5.22
CA GLY A 292 -9.75 2.78 -4.05
C GLY A 292 -9.36 4.23 -4.26
N ARG A 293 -8.75 4.83 -3.24
CA ARG A 293 -8.27 6.22 -3.20
C ARG A 293 -6.75 6.23 -3.30
N PRO A 294 -6.14 6.89 -4.30
CA PRO A 294 -4.69 6.96 -4.42
C PRO A 294 -4.08 7.71 -3.22
N ARG A 295 -2.86 7.32 -2.84
CA ARG A 295 -2.14 7.88 -1.69
C ARG A 295 -0.77 8.41 -2.08
N SER A 296 0.10 7.56 -2.62
CA SER A 296 1.50 7.91 -2.86
C SER A 296 2.15 7.04 -3.94
N ILE A 297 3.19 7.58 -4.58
CA ILE A 297 4.03 6.84 -5.52
C ILE A 297 5.03 5.97 -4.72
N TRP A 298 5.03 4.65 -4.93
CA TRP A 298 5.96 3.73 -4.26
C TRP A 298 7.10 3.24 -5.17
N ALA A 299 6.91 3.29 -6.48
CA ALA A 299 7.94 3.06 -7.48
C ALA A 299 7.67 3.93 -8.71
N SER A 300 8.72 4.28 -9.45
CA SER A 300 8.57 5.01 -10.70
C SER A 300 9.69 4.64 -11.66
N TYR A 301 9.33 4.26 -12.88
CA TYR A 301 10.27 3.84 -13.91
C TYR A 301 10.08 4.66 -15.18
N GLN A 302 11.17 5.03 -15.82
CA GLN A 302 11.19 5.64 -17.14
C GLN A 302 11.79 4.65 -18.13
N LEU A 303 11.06 4.39 -19.21
CA LEU A 303 11.52 3.52 -20.28
C LEU A 303 12.86 4.04 -20.83
N GLY A 304 13.89 3.20 -20.81
CA GLY A 304 15.25 3.53 -21.28
C GLY A 304 16.13 4.31 -20.28
N ALA A 305 15.58 4.90 -19.22
CA ALA A 305 16.36 5.71 -18.25
C ALA A 305 16.40 5.14 -16.82
N GLY A 306 15.62 4.09 -16.54
CA GLY A 306 15.65 3.39 -15.25
C GLY A 306 14.72 3.99 -14.19
N MET A 307 15.08 3.85 -12.90
CA MET A 307 14.22 4.23 -11.77
C MET A 307 14.30 5.74 -11.46
N ARG A 308 13.15 6.40 -11.33
CA ARG A 308 13.01 7.81 -10.90
C ARG A 308 12.83 7.92 -9.39
N SER A 309 13.91 7.76 -8.63
CA SER A 309 13.88 7.77 -7.16
C SER A 309 13.29 9.06 -6.55
N GLY A 310 13.47 10.22 -7.20
CA GLY A 310 12.94 11.51 -6.73
C GLY A 310 11.42 11.61 -6.67
N ARG A 311 10.70 10.66 -7.29
CA ARG A 311 9.24 10.58 -7.28
C ARG A 311 8.68 9.69 -6.17
N VAL A 312 9.48 8.80 -5.62
CA VAL A 312 9.05 7.88 -4.56
C VAL A 312 8.67 8.68 -3.31
N GLY A 313 7.48 8.39 -2.76
CA GLY A 313 6.91 9.07 -1.59
C GLY A 313 6.13 10.35 -1.91
N LEU A 314 6.07 10.80 -3.17
CA LEU A 314 5.19 11.92 -3.54
C LEU A 314 3.72 11.54 -3.33
N ALA A 315 2.96 12.45 -2.74
CA ALA A 315 1.53 12.24 -2.47
C ALA A 315 0.69 12.44 -3.74
N VAL A 316 -0.26 11.52 -3.95
CA VAL A 316 -1.23 11.53 -5.05
C VAL A 316 -2.63 11.59 -4.43
N ARG A 317 -3.02 12.77 -3.95
CA ARG A 317 -4.35 13.09 -3.39
C ARG A 317 -4.85 14.41 -3.95
#